data_AF-A0AAW1MW50-F1
#
_entry.id   AF-A0AAW1MW50-F1
#
_cell.length_a   1.000
_cell.length_b   1.000
_cell.length_c   1.000
_cell.angle_alpha   90.00
_cell.angle_beta   90.00
_cell.angle_gamma   90.00
#
_symmetry.space_group_name_H-M   'P 1'
#
loop_
_entity.id
_entity.type
_entity.pdbx_description
1 polymer ?
#
loop_
_entity_poly.entity_id
_entity_poly.type
_entity_poly.pdbx_seq_one_letter_code
_entity_poly.pdbx_strand_id
1 'polypeptide(L)'
;MEKFEEFCVPQKNLTVESFNFFAVHQRENEPFESFLMELQTKAASCEFGELKDRLIKDRIVCGVRIVCGVRDKNVQRKLLREGNITLNEVVKICVASEISEKQARIIQDSSEISEKQARIIQDSSNVDAVQKSKGAFSKNHGASTRSEIKSDFIDCTKCKKET
;
A
#
# COMPACT_ATOMS: atom_id res chain seq x y z
N MET A 1 23.91 46.50 30.78
CA MET A 1 24.22 45.10 30.42
C MET A 1 23.27 44.57 29.34
N GLU A 2 22.79 45.41 28.41
CA GLU A 2 21.74 45.00 27.46
C GLU A 2 22.26 44.53 26.09
N LYS A 3 23.57 44.61 25.82
CA LYS A 3 24.14 44.28 24.49
C LYS A 3 24.64 42.83 24.34
N PHE A 4 24.59 42.02 25.38
CA PHE A 4 25.11 40.64 25.34
C PHE A 4 24.01 39.59 25.12
N GLU A 5 22.76 39.89 25.49
CA GLU A 5 21.65 38.95 25.36
C GLU A 5 21.13 38.85 23.91
N GLU A 6 21.29 39.93 23.13
CA GLU A 6 20.93 39.96 21.69
C GLU A 6 21.85 39.06 20.83
N PHE A 7 23.01 38.65 21.37
CA PHE A 7 24.01 37.83 20.67
C PHE A 7 23.95 36.33 21.05
N CYS A 8 23.12 35.96 22.03
CA CYS A 8 23.06 34.60 22.57
C CYS A 8 21.78 33.84 22.19
N VAL A 9 20.88 34.43 21.39
CA VAL A 9 19.75 33.70 20.82
C VAL A 9 20.22 33.05 19.52
N PRO A 10 20.18 31.70 19.38
CA PRO A 10 20.47 31.06 18.10
C PRO A 10 19.57 31.65 17.03
N GLN A 11 20.16 32.41 16.11
CA GLN A 11 19.39 33.04 15.06
C GLN A 11 18.87 31.93 14.15
N LYS A 12 17.55 31.90 13.98
CA LYS A 12 16.86 30.88 13.18
C LYS A 12 17.36 30.94 11.74
N ASN A 13 17.90 29.84 11.25
CA ASN A 13 18.41 29.77 9.88
C ASN A 13 17.24 29.50 8.91
N LEU A 14 16.62 30.57 8.40
CA LEU A 14 15.49 30.48 7.48
C LEU A 14 15.79 29.68 6.20
N THR A 15 17.05 29.68 5.76
CA THR A 15 17.49 28.88 4.61
C THR A 15 17.38 27.39 4.91
N VAL A 16 17.79 26.95 6.11
CA VAL A 16 17.66 25.55 6.55
C VAL A 16 16.19 25.17 6.71
N GLU A 17 15.37 26.04 7.29
CA GLU A 17 13.92 25.79 7.42
C GLU A 17 13.25 25.63 6.06
N SER A 18 13.52 26.55 5.13
CA SER A 18 13.00 26.50 3.75
C SER A 18 13.48 25.25 3.03
N PHE A 19 14.77 24.90 3.16
CA PHE A 19 15.32 23.67 2.60
C PHE A 19 14.59 22.43 3.14
N ASN A 20 14.39 22.35 4.45
CA ASN A 20 13.66 21.24 5.08
C ASN A 20 12.22 21.14 4.57
N PHE A 21 11.52 22.28 4.42
CA PHE A 21 10.19 22.31 3.81
C PHE A 21 10.19 21.78 2.38
N PHE A 22 11.10 22.27 1.53
CA PHE A 22 11.20 21.82 0.13
C PHE A 22 11.75 20.41 -0.03
N ALA A 23 12.30 19.81 1.02
CA ALA A 23 12.71 18.41 1.05
C ALA A 23 11.57 17.44 1.43
N VAL A 24 10.46 17.91 2.01
CA VAL A 24 9.35 17.05 2.42
C VAL A 24 8.69 16.42 1.19
N HIS A 25 8.74 15.10 1.08
CA HIS A 25 8.04 14.33 0.07
C HIS A 25 7.19 13.29 0.77
N GLN A 26 6.03 13.00 0.18
CA GLN A 26 5.20 11.93 0.66
C GLN A 26 5.92 10.59 0.48
N ARG A 27 5.97 9.79 1.54
CA ARG A 27 6.63 8.48 1.56
C ARG A 27 5.71 7.43 0.97
N GLU A 28 6.28 6.29 0.58
CA GLU A 28 5.47 5.19 0.09
C GLU A 28 4.51 4.69 1.18
N ASN A 29 3.22 4.58 0.83
CA ASN A 29 2.15 4.16 1.73
C ASN A 29 1.88 5.10 2.92
N GLU A 30 2.40 6.33 2.91
CA GLU A 30 2.09 7.35 3.92
C GLU A 30 0.71 8.01 3.67
N PRO A 31 -0.21 8.01 4.64
CA PRO A 31 -1.48 8.72 4.49
C PRO A 31 -1.29 10.19 4.11
N PHE A 32 -2.13 10.70 3.20
CA PHE A 32 -2.06 12.09 2.76
C PHE A 32 -2.15 13.10 3.90
N GLU A 33 -2.95 12.81 4.91
CA GLU A 33 -3.08 13.64 6.10
C GLU A 33 -1.74 13.80 6.86
N SER A 34 -0.97 12.72 7.01
CA SER A 34 0.34 12.75 7.68
C SER A 34 1.33 13.61 6.90
N PHE A 35 1.37 13.47 5.58
CA PHE A 35 2.20 14.28 4.70
C PHE A 35 1.81 15.77 4.75
N LEU A 36 0.51 16.08 4.71
CA LEU A 36 0.01 17.46 4.82
C LEU A 36 0.39 18.08 6.17
N MET A 37 0.25 17.32 7.26
CA MET A 37 0.62 17.77 8.60
C MET A 37 2.12 18.07 8.71
N GLU A 38 2.99 17.22 8.16
CA GLU A 38 4.43 17.46 8.12
C GLU A 38 4.74 18.76 7.35
N LEU A 39 4.12 18.97 6.19
CA LEU A 39 4.27 20.20 5.41
C LEU A 39 3.83 21.45 6.16
N GLN A 40 2.65 21.43 6.80
CA GLN A 40 2.14 22.56 7.56
C GLN A 40 3.05 22.90 8.75
N THR A 41 3.58 21.87 9.42
CA THR A 41 4.50 22.01 10.54
C THR A 41 5.80 22.67 10.10
N LYS A 42 6.40 22.20 8.99
CA LYS A 42 7.63 22.81 8.43
C LYS A 42 7.39 24.21 7.89
N ALA A 43 6.25 24.46 7.24
CA ALA A 43 5.93 25.79 6.72
C ALA A 43 5.77 26.85 7.84
N ALA A 44 5.35 26.44 9.04
CA ALA A 44 5.21 27.35 10.19
C ALA A 44 6.56 27.95 10.64
N SER A 45 7.66 27.23 10.48
CA SER A 45 9.01 27.73 10.79
C SER A 45 9.67 28.47 9.62
N CYS A 46 9.07 28.55 8.43
CA CYS A 46 9.72 29.16 7.28
C CYS A 46 9.44 30.66 7.06
N GLU A 47 8.51 31.26 7.81
CA GLU A 47 8.16 32.69 7.69
C GLU A 47 7.72 33.12 6.28
N PHE A 48 7.00 32.23 5.57
CA PHE A 48 6.56 32.47 4.18
C PHE A 48 5.51 33.59 4.00
N GLY A 49 4.94 34.13 5.08
CA GLY A 49 3.89 35.16 5.02
C GLY A 49 2.71 34.76 4.13
N GLU A 50 2.25 35.68 3.29
CA GLU A 50 1.12 35.50 2.36
C GLU A 50 1.35 34.37 1.32
N LEU A 51 2.60 33.96 1.10
CA LEU A 51 2.91 32.89 0.15
C LEU A 51 2.76 31.49 0.75
N LYS A 52 2.52 31.36 2.07
CA LYS A 52 2.48 30.06 2.77
C LYS A 52 1.55 29.06 2.08
N ASP A 53 0.30 29.44 1.83
CA ASP A 53 -0.69 28.53 1.25
C ASP A 53 -0.36 28.14 -0.19
N ARG A 54 0.17 29.09 -0.97
CA ARG A 54 0.65 28.84 -2.33
C ARG A 54 1.83 27.86 -2.33
N LEU A 55 2.81 28.05 -1.44
CA LEU A 55 3.98 27.19 -1.35
C LEU A 55 3.63 25.78 -0.85
N ILE A 56 2.74 25.65 0.14
CA ILE A 56 2.23 24.35 0.57
C ILE A 56 1.53 23.65 -0.60
N LYS A 57 0.67 24.37 -1.33
CA LYS A 57 0.00 23.84 -2.52
C LYS A 57 0.99 23.36 -3.59
N ASP A 58 1.93 24.22 -3.97
CA ASP A 58 2.94 23.90 -4.99
C ASP A 58 3.78 22.70 -4.55
N ARG A 59 4.04 22.58 -3.24
CA ARG A 59 4.76 21.46 -2.67
C ARG A 59 3.95 20.16 -2.63
N ILE A 60 2.65 20.22 -2.37
CA ILE A 60 1.75 19.08 -2.53
C ILE A 60 1.79 18.60 -3.99
N VAL A 61 1.60 19.50 -4.96
CA VAL A 61 1.60 19.14 -6.39
C VAL A 61 2.93 18.49 -6.83
N CYS A 62 4.06 18.97 -6.32
CA CYS A 62 5.38 18.39 -6.61
C CYS A 62 5.70 17.12 -5.80
N GLY A 63 5.15 17.00 -4.59
CA GLY A 63 5.58 16.07 -3.55
C GLY A 63 4.64 14.88 -3.30
N VAL A 64 3.42 14.87 -3.86
CA VAL A 64 2.45 13.78 -3.74
C VAL A 64 2.97 12.48 -4.35
N ARG A 65 2.85 11.38 -3.60
CA ARG A 65 3.48 10.10 -3.93
C ARG A 65 2.79 8.90 -3.24
N ILE A 66 1.55 8.52 -3.60
CA ILE A 66 0.80 7.43 -2.90
C ILE A 66 -0.09 6.66 -3.89
N VAL A 67 -0.43 5.35 -3.79
CA VAL A 67 -0.08 4.20 -2.91
C VAL A 67 0.44 3.02 -3.79
N CYS A 68 1.27 2.10 -3.27
CA CYS A 68 1.66 0.80 -3.86
C CYS A 68 2.08 0.83 -5.35
N GLY A 69 3.29 1.32 -5.64
CA GLY A 69 3.95 1.10 -6.94
C GLY A 69 3.45 1.94 -8.13
N VAL A 70 2.33 2.65 -8.02
CA VAL A 70 1.89 3.63 -9.03
C VAL A 70 2.10 5.02 -8.47
N ARG A 71 3.11 5.75 -8.99
CA ARG A 71 3.17 7.20 -8.83
C ARG A 71 1.92 7.75 -9.49
N ASP A 72 0.94 8.22 -8.72
CA ASP A 72 -0.29 8.68 -9.33
C ASP A 72 -0.12 10.04 -10.01
N LYS A 73 0.48 9.97 -11.21
CA LYS A 73 0.51 11.06 -12.18
C LYS A 73 -0.91 11.53 -12.50
N ASN A 74 -1.98 10.79 -12.19
CA ASN A 74 -3.34 11.24 -12.44
C ASN A 74 -3.75 12.38 -11.51
N VAL A 75 -3.57 12.24 -10.18
CA VAL A 75 -3.80 13.36 -9.25
C VAL A 75 -2.96 14.56 -9.62
N GLN A 76 -1.66 14.38 -9.85
CA GLN A 76 -0.79 15.48 -10.24
C GLN A 76 -1.27 16.13 -11.56
N ARG A 77 -1.60 15.35 -12.58
CA ARG A 77 -2.14 15.87 -13.86
C ARG A 77 -3.47 16.59 -13.66
N LYS A 78 -4.34 16.10 -12.78
CA LYS A 78 -5.63 16.73 -12.47
C LYS A 78 -5.41 18.09 -11.82
N LEU A 79 -4.56 18.15 -10.80
CA LEU A 79 -4.21 19.40 -10.12
C LEU A 79 -3.58 20.43 -11.08
N LEU A 80 -2.68 19.99 -11.97
CA LEU A 80 -2.05 20.86 -12.97
C LEU A 80 -3.03 21.38 -14.03
N ARG A 81 -4.20 20.74 -14.22
CA ARG A 81 -5.23 21.21 -15.16
C ARG A 81 -6.12 22.30 -14.57
N GLU A 82 -6.29 22.36 -13.26
CA GLU A 82 -7.27 23.27 -12.63
C GLU A 82 -6.79 24.73 -12.47
N GLY A 83 -5.52 25.04 -12.76
CA GLY A 83 -5.00 26.41 -12.91
C GLY A 83 -4.99 27.26 -11.63
N ASN A 84 -6.16 27.69 -11.16
CA ASN A 84 -6.35 28.56 -9.99
C ASN A 84 -6.96 27.83 -8.79
N ILE A 85 -6.55 26.58 -8.58
CA ILE A 85 -7.01 25.79 -7.44
C ILE A 85 -6.44 26.32 -6.11
N THR A 86 -7.29 26.38 -5.09
CA THR A 86 -6.93 26.77 -3.72
C THR A 86 -6.33 25.60 -2.93
N LEU A 87 -5.61 25.88 -1.84
CA LEU A 87 -5.04 24.83 -0.99
C LEU A 87 -6.13 23.86 -0.46
N ASN A 88 -7.29 24.39 -0.05
CA ASN A 88 -8.39 23.58 0.44
C ASN A 88 -8.94 22.62 -0.62
N GLU A 89 -9.08 23.09 -1.86
CA GLU A 89 -9.52 22.25 -2.99
C GLU A 89 -8.50 21.18 -3.34
N VAL A 90 -7.19 21.51 -3.32
CA VAL A 90 -6.13 20.51 -3.51
C VAL A 90 -6.23 19.42 -2.45
N VAL A 91 -6.39 19.78 -1.18
CA VAL A 91 -6.55 18.82 -0.08
C VAL A 91 -7.76 17.91 -0.32
N LYS A 92 -8.91 18.48 -0.70
CA LYS A 92 -10.12 17.71 -1.03
C LYS A 92 -9.88 16.70 -2.16
N ILE A 93 -9.21 17.12 -3.24
CA ILE A 93 -8.90 16.24 -4.37
C ILE A 93 -7.98 15.10 -3.94
N CYS A 94 -6.93 15.39 -3.17
CA CYS A 94 -5.99 14.39 -2.68
C CYS A 94 -6.68 13.37 -1.76
N VAL A 95 -7.48 13.83 -0.80
CA VAL A 95 -8.26 12.96 0.11
C VAL A 95 -9.27 12.11 -0.67
N ALA A 96 -10.03 12.71 -1.59
CA ALA A 96 -11.00 11.97 -2.39
C ALA A 96 -10.33 10.90 -3.27
N SER A 97 -9.14 11.19 -3.79
CA SER A 97 -8.36 10.25 -4.60
C SER A 97 -7.85 9.10 -3.75
N GLU A 98 -7.29 9.38 -2.55
CA GLU A 98 -6.84 8.34 -1.62
C GLU A 98 -7.99 7.40 -1.20
N ILE A 99 -9.17 7.96 -0.89
CA ILE A 99 -10.36 7.16 -0.56
C ILE A 99 -10.78 6.31 -1.76
N SER A 100 -10.84 6.91 -2.96
CA SER A 100 -11.26 6.20 -4.18
C SER A 100 -10.33 5.04 -4.50
N GLU A 101 -9.01 5.21 -4.34
CA GLU A 101 -8.03 4.15 -4.51
C GLU A 101 -8.19 3.03 -3.47
N LYS A 102 -8.38 3.39 -2.19
CA LYS A 102 -8.66 2.41 -1.13
C LYS A 102 -9.92 1.60 -1.44
N GLN A 103 -11.00 2.25 -1.89
CA GLN A 103 -12.24 1.57 -2.25
C GLN A 103 -12.10 0.69 -3.50
N ALA A 104 -11.39 1.16 -4.53
CA ALA A 104 -11.14 0.39 -5.74
C ALA A 104 -10.40 -0.93 -5.44
N ARG A 105 -9.43 -0.90 -4.51
CA ARG A 105 -8.72 -2.11 -4.05
C ARG A 105 -9.64 -3.08 -3.34
N ILE A 106 -10.49 -2.61 -2.42
CA ILE A 106 -11.47 -3.46 -1.73
C ILE A 106 -12.39 -4.16 -2.74
N ILE A 107 -12.85 -3.44 -3.77
CA ILE A 107 -13.67 -4.01 -4.84
C ILE A 107 -12.90 -5.09 -5.60
N GLN A 108 -11.66 -4.82 -6.01
CA GLN A 108 -10.81 -5.78 -6.72
C GLN A 108 -10.56 -7.04 -5.88
N ASP A 109 -10.13 -6.90 -4.63
CA ASP A 109 -9.85 -8.02 -3.74
C ASP A 109 -11.11 -8.87 -3.49
N SER A 110 -12.27 -8.22 -3.31
CA SER A 110 -13.54 -8.93 -3.12
C SER A 110 -13.96 -9.72 -4.38
N SER A 111 -13.70 -9.18 -5.57
CA SER A 111 -13.99 -9.87 -6.84
C SER A 111 -13.08 -11.09 -7.02
N GLU A 112 -11.79 -10.99 -6.70
CA GLU A 112 -10.88 -12.12 -6.76
C GLU A 112 -11.25 -13.25 -5.79
N ILE A 113 -11.71 -12.90 -4.59
CA ILE A 113 -12.17 -13.88 -3.60
C ILE A 113 -13.41 -14.62 -4.11
N SER A 114 -14.38 -13.88 -4.68
CA SER A 114 -15.60 -14.47 -5.25
C SER A 114 -15.28 -15.42 -6.41
N GLU A 115 -14.37 -15.04 -7.31
CA GLU A 115 -13.93 -15.90 -8.41
C GLU A 115 -13.20 -17.16 -7.94
N LYS A 116 -12.33 -17.05 -6.92
CA LYS A 116 -11.62 -18.20 -6.35
C LYS A 116 -12.59 -19.17 -5.66
N GLN A 117 -13.59 -18.66 -4.93
CA GLN A 117 -14.63 -19.48 -4.31
C GLN A 117 -15.51 -20.21 -5.33
N ALA A 118 -15.91 -19.53 -6.42
CA ALA A 118 -16.70 -20.15 -7.49
C ALA A 118 -15.96 -21.32 -8.16
N ARG A 119 -14.64 -21.22 -8.34
CA ARG A 119 -13.81 -22.32 -8.88
C ARG A 119 -13.73 -23.53 -7.95
N ILE A 120 -13.62 -23.31 -6.63
CA ILE A 120 -13.59 -24.41 -5.64
C ILE A 120 -14.90 -25.21 -5.64
N ILE A 121 -16.05 -24.53 -5.76
CA ILE A 121 -17.36 -25.19 -5.82
C ILE A 121 -17.46 -26.08 -7.06
N GLN A 122 -16.96 -25.63 -8.22
CA GLN A 122 -16.95 -26.43 -9.45
C GLN A 122 -16.04 -27.68 -9.36
N ASP A 123 -14.87 -27.57 -8.72
CA ASP A 123 -14.00 -28.74 -8.51
C ASP A 123 -14.59 -29.74 -7.50
N SER A 124 -15.34 -29.26 -6.50
CA SER A 124 -16.02 -30.14 -5.54
C SER A 124 -17.18 -30.95 -6.15
N SER A 125 -17.86 -30.43 -7.17
CA SER A 125 -18.87 -31.21 -7.92
C SER A 125 -18.30 -32.35 -8.77
N ASN A 126 -16.98 -32.39 -8.99
CA ASN A 126 -16.30 -33.48 -9.70
C ASN A 126 -15.83 -34.61 -8.76
N VAL A 127 -15.77 -34.42 -7.44
CA VAL A 127 -15.30 -35.47 -6.51
C VAL A 127 -16.39 -36.53 -6.20
N ASP A 128 -17.67 -36.21 -6.37
CA ASP A 128 -18.78 -37.17 -6.19
C ASP A 128 -18.91 -38.18 -7.36
N ALA A 129 -18.24 -37.94 -8.49
CA ALA A 129 -18.19 -38.89 -9.61
C ALA A 129 -17.21 -40.06 -9.37
N VAL A 130 -16.34 -39.97 -8.35
CA VAL A 130 -15.32 -40.98 -7.99
C VAL A 130 -15.81 -41.97 -6.92
N GLN A 131 -17.12 -42.15 -6.69
CA GLN A 131 -17.62 -43.18 -5.77
C GLN A 131 -18.68 -44.12 -6.34
N LYS A 132 -18.75 -44.27 -7.66
CA LYS A 132 -19.66 -45.22 -8.31
C LYS A 132 -18.93 -46.30 -9.13
N SER A 133 -17.97 -46.98 -8.52
CA SER A 133 -17.48 -48.28 -8.98
C SER A 133 -17.28 -49.25 -7.81
N LYS A 134 -18.36 -49.57 -7.09
CA LYS A 134 -18.44 -50.77 -6.27
C LYS A 134 -19.31 -51.79 -7.01
N GLY A 135 -18.68 -52.82 -7.57
CA GLY A 135 -19.39 -53.99 -8.08
C GLY A 135 -18.63 -54.78 -9.15
N ALA A 136 -17.70 -55.64 -8.73
CA ALA A 136 -17.46 -56.98 -9.30
C ALA A 136 -16.24 -57.62 -8.62
N PHE A 137 -16.50 -58.47 -7.63
CA PHE A 137 -15.49 -59.35 -7.04
C PHE A 137 -15.29 -60.54 -8.00
N SER A 138 -14.29 -60.46 -8.89
CA SER A 138 -13.85 -61.62 -9.68
C SER A 138 -12.66 -62.25 -8.97
N LYS A 139 -12.89 -63.43 -8.36
CA LYS A 139 -11.82 -64.31 -7.88
C LYS A 139 -10.99 -64.74 -9.08
N ASN A 140 -9.67 -64.57 -9.03
CA ASN A 140 -8.74 -65.41 -9.78
C ASN A 140 -7.44 -65.57 -8.99
N HIS A 141 -7.07 -66.83 -8.80
CA HIS A 141 -5.81 -67.30 -8.24
C HIS A 141 -4.65 -66.98 -9.19
N GLY A 142 -3.51 -66.55 -8.66
CA GLY A 142 -2.28 -66.41 -9.43
C GLY A 142 -1.14 -65.90 -8.57
N ALA A 143 -0.03 -66.64 -8.57
CA ALA A 143 1.03 -66.57 -7.57
C ALA A 143 1.97 -65.36 -7.69
N SER A 144 2.54 -65.02 -6.52
CA SER A 144 3.84 -64.39 -6.23
C SER A 144 4.70 -63.91 -7.41
N THR A 145 5.10 -62.63 -7.37
CA THR A 145 6.54 -62.29 -7.28
C THR A 145 6.73 -60.93 -6.61
N ARG A 146 7.69 -60.91 -5.68
CA ARG A 146 8.20 -59.75 -4.95
C ARG A 146 9.22 -59.02 -5.83
N SER A 147 9.03 -57.72 -6.07
CA SER A 147 10.10 -56.84 -6.54
C SER A 147 9.99 -55.50 -5.84
N GLU A 148 11.14 -55.07 -5.30
CA GLU A 148 11.32 -54.00 -4.33
C GLU A 148 11.22 -52.64 -5.02
N ILE A 149 10.36 -51.76 -4.50
CA ILE A 149 10.39 -50.33 -4.82
C ILE A 149 10.99 -49.63 -3.61
N LYS A 150 12.18 -49.06 -3.81
CA LYS A 150 12.91 -48.25 -2.83
C LYS A 150 12.05 -47.06 -2.42
N SER A 151 11.89 -46.88 -1.12
CA SER A 151 11.27 -45.72 -0.50
C SER A 151 12.22 -44.54 -0.56
N ASP A 152 11.98 -43.58 -1.44
CA ASP A 152 12.53 -42.24 -1.25
C ASP A 152 11.63 -41.49 -0.28
N PHE A 153 12.18 -41.36 0.92
CA PHE A 153 11.67 -40.64 2.06
C PHE A 153 11.61 -39.13 1.72
N ILE A 154 10.41 -38.57 1.58
CA ILE A 154 10.22 -37.12 1.57
C ILE A 154 9.71 -36.73 2.96
N ASP A 155 10.65 -36.24 3.76
CA ASP A 155 10.45 -35.83 5.14
C ASP A 155 9.65 -34.50 5.19
N CYS A 156 8.47 -34.52 5.83
CA CYS A 156 7.64 -33.33 6.00
C CYS A 156 8.13 -32.52 7.20
N THR A 157 8.95 -31.49 6.95
CA THR A 157 9.66 -30.71 7.99
C THR A 157 8.81 -29.67 8.73
N LYS A 158 7.48 -29.76 8.72
CA LYS A 158 6.59 -28.72 9.31
C LYS A 158 5.71 -29.19 10.46
N CYS A 159 6.24 -30.00 11.37
CA CYS A 159 5.61 -30.26 12.68
C CYS A 159 6.63 -30.06 13.81
N LYS A 160 6.87 -28.80 14.21
CA LYS A 160 7.47 -28.49 15.52
C LYS A 160 6.32 -28.30 16.51
N LYS A 161 6.10 -29.28 17.38
CA LYS A 161 5.36 -29.10 18.64
C LYS A 161 6.37 -29.23 19.77
N GLU A 162 6.54 -28.13 20.48
CA GLU A 162 7.32 -28.03 21.72
C GLU A 162 6.56 -28.74 22.84
N THR A 163 7.31 -29.42 23.70
CA THR A 163 6.98 -29.72 25.10
C THR A 163 8.23 -29.51 25.92
#